data_AF-A0A060SP47-F1
#
_entry.id   AF-A0A060SP47-F1
#
_cell.length_a   1.000
_cell.length_b   1.000
_cell.length_c   1.000
_cell.angle_alpha   90.00
_cell.angle_beta   90.00
_cell.angle_gamma   90.00
#
_symmetry.space_group_name_H-M   'P 1'
#
loop_
_entity.id
_entity.type
_entity.pdbx_description
1 polymer ?
#
loop_
_entity_poly.entity_id
_entity_poly.type
_entity_poly.pdbx_seq_one_letter_code
_entity_poly.pdbx_strand_id
1 'polypeptide(L)'
;MENFISGYPGCEFQIRDALAQVLGPQKSAYFFDKFLEYFFAEPDAAFFKSLGLNCIRIAVNYRHFEDDMHPRVLKPEGFNHLDRAIAVCAKHGIYTIIDMHTAPGGQNGGWHSDAGTHIANFWNHKDFQDRLVWLWTEIAKHYKDEKWIAGYNPMNEPADPRHTGLVNFYDRVYAAITSVDPNHTLFLDGNTYATDFSGFPDDAGSRWPNAAYAIHDYSLYGFPGASEPYARTEEQRRRMKRSYEKKRAWMDERGLCVWNGEWGPVYARKEYEGDAMDEINERRYNVLQDQLELYAKDNLSWSIWLYKDIGFQGMAYVSRDTPYMRLFRDFLQKKYRLAADPWGADDKFVRHIYQPIVRLIEDNVPDEEHRKLYPYPVWTVEGRVARLARCMLISEFLVLEWAEHFRGMSEEQLDALAQSFKFENCVKREGLNKVLREHAQVIAPQ
;
A
#
# COMPACT_ATOMS: atom_id res chain seq x y z
N MET A 1 8.07 1.89 1.52
CA MET A 1 8.09 2.15 0.06
C MET A 1 7.57 0.92 -0.67
N GLU A 2 7.12 1.05 -1.93
CA GLU A 2 6.74 -0.11 -2.74
C GLU A 2 7.34 -0.11 -4.15
N ASN A 3 7.49 -1.32 -4.69
CA ASN A 3 8.22 -1.59 -5.93
C ASN A 3 7.65 -0.87 -7.16
N PHE A 4 6.32 -0.82 -7.32
CA PHE A 4 5.69 -0.13 -8.44
C PHE A 4 5.61 1.40 -8.22
N ILE A 5 5.73 1.87 -6.97
CA ILE A 5 5.67 3.28 -6.61
C ILE A 5 6.96 3.99 -7.03
N SER A 6 8.10 3.39 -6.71
CA SER A 6 9.44 3.95 -6.97
C SER A 6 10.23 3.21 -8.05
N GLY A 7 9.73 2.08 -8.57
CA GLY A 7 10.34 1.37 -9.69
C GLY A 7 11.40 0.32 -9.34
N TYR A 8 11.82 0.23 -8.07
CA TYR A 8 12.76 -0.79 -7.60
C TYR A 8 12.10 -2.20 -7.61
N PRO A 9 12.84 -3.31 -7.69
CA PRO A 9 12.28 -4.67 -7.63
C PRO A 9 12.23 -5.24 -6.19
N GLY A 10 11.31 -6.18 -5.92
CA GLY A 10 11.29 -6.90 -4.64
C GLY A 10 10.78 -6.06 -3.46
N CYS A 11 11.45 -6.18 -2.31
CA CYS A 11 11.11 -5.52 -1.04
C CYS A 11 12.02 -4.31 -0.75
N GLU A 12 11.58 -3.43 0.14
CA GLU A 12 12.33 -2.22 0.53
C GLU A 12 13.64 -2.55 1.28
N PHE A 13 13.67 -3.56 2.15
CA PHE A 13 14.91 -3.93 2.83
C PHE A 13 15.99 -4.38 1.82
N GLN A 14 15.61 -5.16 0.81
CA GLN A 14 16.53 -5.72 -0.19
C GLN A 14 17.22 -4.61 -1.00
N ILE A 15 16.46 -3.58 -1.39
CA ILE A 15 17.00 -2.49 -2.22
C ILE A 15 17.81 -1.50 -1.37
N ARG A 16 17.49 -1.32 -0.09
CA ARG A 16 18.33 -0.55 0.84
C ARG A 16 19.68 -1.22 1.06
N ASP A 17 19.69 -2.54 1.28
CA ASP A 17 20.91 -3.34 1.45
C ASP A 17 21.78 -3.34 0.19
N ALA A 18 21.18 -3.60 -0.97
CA ALA A 18 21.91 -3.62 -2.24
C ALA A 18 22.48 -2.23 -2.59
N LEU A 19 21.75 -1.15 -2.33
CA LEU A 19 22.26 0.20 -2.56
C LEU A 19 23.41 0.54 -1.61
N ALA A 20 23.32 0.14 -0.34
CA ALA A 20 24.42 0.30 0.62
C ALA A 20 25.65 -0.52 0.21
N GLN A 21 25.47 -1.72 -0.36
CA GLN A 21 26.56 -2.53 -0.90
C GLN A 21 27.25 -1.85 -2.09
N VAL A 22 26.49 -1.22 -2.99
CA VAL A 22 27.04 -0.60 -4.22
C VAL A 22 27.68 0.77 -3.96
N LEU A 23 27.02 1.62 -3.15
CA LEU A 23 27.43 3.01 -2.90
C LEU A 23 28.26 3.22 -1.62
N GLY A 24 28.18 2.28 -0.69
CA GLY A 24 28.54 2.49 0.71
C GLY A 24 27.38 3.02 1.56
N PRO A 25 27.38 2.76 2.87
CA PRO A 25 26.24 3.05 3.75
C PRO A 25 25.91 4.54 3.87
N GLN A 26 26.91 5.43 3.84
CA GLN A 26 26.69 6.88 3.97
C GLN A 26 25.91 7.46 2.79
N LYS A 27 26.32 7.13 1.56
CA LYS A 27 25.66 7.60 0.34
C LYS A 27 24.28 6.97 0.14
N SER A 28 24.11 5.70 0.51
CA SER A 28 22.80 5.05 0.51
C SER A 28 21.83 5.75 1.48
N ALA A 29 22.28 6.01 2.72
CA ALA A 29 21.48 6.75 3.70
C ALA A 29 21.14 8.17 3.21
N TYR A 30 22.12 8.89 2.65
CA TYR A 30 21.91 10.22 2.06
C TYR A 30 20.84 10.21 0.96
N PHE A 31 20.91 9.26 0.02
CA PHE A 31 19.94 9.16 -1.07
C PHE A 31 18.52 8.92 -0.54
N PHE A 32 18.33 7.98 0.40
CA PHE A 32 16.99 7.69 0.92
C PHE A 32 16.45 8.82 1.81
N ASP A 33 17.31 9.52 2.55
CA ASP A 33 16.91 10.70 3.32
C ASP A 33 16.35 11.79 2.39
N LYS A 34 17.09 12.13 1.33
CA LYS A 34 16.66 13.10 0.31
C LYS A 34 15.46 12.64 -0.50
N PHE A 35 15.41 11.35 -0.83
CA PHE A 35 14.26 10.78 -1.52
C PHE A 35 12.98 10.97 -0.69
N LEU A 36 12.98 10.61 0.60
CA LEU A 36 11.82 10.78 1.47
C LEU A 36 11.49 12.27 1.67
N GLU A 37 12.52 13.13 1.78
CA GLU A 37 12.35 14.59 1.85
C GLU A 37 11.56 15.12 0.64
N TYR A 38 12.01 14.80 -0.56
CA TYR A 38 11.44 15.33 -1.79
C TYR A 38 10.17 14.63 -2.24
N PHE A 39 9.90 13.39 -1.78
CA PHE A 39 8.72 12.63 -2.16
C PHE A 39 7.42 13.30 -1.70
N PHE A 40 7.42 13.95 -0.53
CA PHE A 40 6.27 14.69 -0.02
C PHE A 40 6.73 15.94 0.73
N ALA A 41 6.34 17.11 0.23
CA ALA A 41 6.67 18.41 0.81
C ALA A 41 5.46 19.37 0.77
N GLU A 42 5.67 20.63 1.15
CA GLU A 42 4.60 21.63 1.22
C GLU A 42 3.78 21.79 -0.08
N PRO A 43 4.39 21.81 -1.29
CA PRO A 43 3.62 21.87 -2.53
C PRO A 43 2.69 20.67 -2.75
N ASP A 44 3.05 19.49 -2.22
CA ASP A 44 2.24 18.29 -2.30
C ASP A 44 0.98 18.40 -1.46
N ALA A 45 1.12 18.84 -0.21
CA ALA A 45 -0.02 19.09 0.68
C ALA A 45 -0.92 20.21 0.15
N ALA A 46 -0.34 21.28 -0.40
CA ALA A 46 -1.10 22.35 -1.04
C ALA A 46 -1.92 21.82 -2.23
N PHE A 47 -1.33 20.97 -3.07
CA PHE A 47 -2.03 20.34 -4.17
C PHE A 47 -3.14 19.40 -3.70
N PHE A 48 -2.86 18.54 -2.72
CA PHE A 48 -3.86 17.65 -2.14
C PHE A 48 -5.06 18.43 -1.59
N LYS A 49 -4.82 19.52 -0.85
CA LYS A 49 -5.86 20.41 -0.34
C LYS A 49 -6.67 21.07 -1.46
N SER A 50 -6.03 21.44 -2.57
CA SER A 50 -6.69 22.06 -3.74
C SER A 50 -7.71 21.14 -4.43
N LEU A 51 -7.65 19.83 -4.14
CA LEU A 51 -8.63 18.85 -4.62
C LEU A 51 -9.85 18.73 -3.69
N GLY A 52 -9.89 19.46 -2.58
CA GLY A 52 -10.96 19.37 -1.58
C GLY A 52 -10.81 18.20 -0.59
N LEU A 53 -9.66 17.52 -0.59
CA LEU A 53 -9.37 16.40 0.29
C LEU A 53 -8.80 16.89 1.64
N ASN A 54 -8.98 16.08 2.69
CA ASN A 54 -8.74 16.52 4.08
C ASN A 54 -8.01 15.50 4.97
N CYS A 55 -7.67 14.31 4.48
CA CYS A 55 -6.98 13.29 5.26
C CYS A 55 -6.00 12.48 4.41
N ILE A 56 -4.77 12.26 4.91
CA ILE A 56 -3.75 11.41 4.29
C ILE A 56 -3.40 10.25 5.23
N ARG A 57 -3.55 9.02 4.75
CA ARG A 57 -3.01 7.82 5.41
C ARG A 57 -1.52 7.70 5.08
N ILE A 58 -0.66 7.76 6.09
CA ILE A 58 0.80 7.67 5.94
C ILE A 58 1.24 6.26 6.34
N ALA A 59 1.55 5.44 5.33
CA ALA A 59 2.14 4.11 5.51
C ALA A 59 3.58 4.23 6.01
N VAL A 60 3.88 3.63 7.16
CA VAL A 60 5.21 3.60 7.77
C VAL A 60 5.75 2.17 7.85
N ASN A 61 7.06 2.03 7.65
CA ASN A 61 7.77 0.77 7.81
C ASN A 61 8.37 0.70 9.22
N TYR A 62 8.11 -0.37 9.99
CA TYR A 62 8.61 -0.51 11.37
C TYR A 62 10.13 -0.36 11.48
N ARG A 63 10.87 -0.70 10.41
CA ARG A 63 12.34 -0.61 10.34
C ARG A 63 12.90 0.81 10.41
N HIS A 64 12.05 1.83 10.22
CA HIS A 64 12.43 3.22 10.50
C HIS A 64 12.62 3.48 12.00
N PHE A 65 11.89 2.77 12.86
CA PHE A 65 11.84 3.02 14.30
C PHE A 65 12.58 1.97 15.12
N GLU A 66 12.79 0.77 14.58
CA GLU A 66 13.45 -0.35 15.25
C GLU A 66 14.37 -1.08 14.24
N ASP A 67 15.27 -1.94 14.74
CA ASP A 67 16.06 -2.86 13.93
C ASP A 67 15.85 -4.31 14.38
N ASP A 68 15.85 -5.26 13.43
CA ASP A 68 15.70 -6.69 13.77
C ASP A 68 16.89 -7.25 14.57
N MET A 69 18.08 -6.66 14.44
CA MET A 69 19.27 -7.03 15.20
C MET A 69 19.36 -6.34 16.56
N HIS A 70 18.53 -5.31 16.79
CA HIS A 70 18.46 -4.58 18.06
C HIS A 70 16.99 -4.42 18.49
N PRO A 71 16.30 -5.54 18.78
CA PRO A 71 14.88 -5.50 19.08
C PRO A 71 14.63 -4.66 20.35
N ARG A 72 13.56 -3.87 20.31
CA ARG A 72 13.13 -2.94 21.36
C ARG A 72 14.13 -1.81 21.66
N VAL A 73 14.96 -1.47 20.67
CA VAL A 73 15.78 -0.26 20.69
C VAL A 73 15.17 0.73 19.70
N LEU A 74 14.59 1.81 20.26
CA LEU A 74 13.96 2.86 19.46
C LEU A 74 15.04 3.67 18.73
N LYS A 75 14.78 3.97 17.45
CA LYS A 75 15.56 4.88 16.60
C LYS A 75 14.84 6.23 16.57
N PRO A 76 15.27 7.24 17.35
CA PRO A 76 14.58 8.53 17.39
C PRO A 76 14.54 9.24 16.02
N GLU A 77 15.55 9.01 15.17
CA GLU A 77 15.61 9.52 13.81
C GLU A 77 14.48 9.00 12.91
N GLY A 78 13.84 7.87 13.27
CA GLY A 78 12.68 7.33 12.56
C GLY A 78 11.48 8.28 12.52
N PHE A 79 11.40 9.20 13.47
CA PHE A 79 10.32 10.19 13.54
C PHE A 79 10.54 11.40 12.61
N ASN A 80 11.78 11.70 12.21
CA ASN A 80 12.12 12.95 11.51
C ASN A 80 11.27 13.23 10.26
N HIS A 81 11.15 12.24 9.36
CA HIS A 81 10.35 12.41 8.14
C HIS A 81 8.85 12.37 8.39
N LEU A 82 8.42 11.60 9.39
CA LEU A 82 7.01 11.50 9.76
C LEU A 82 6.51 12.79 10.41
N ASP A 83 7.25 13.33 11.38
CA ASP A 83 7.00 14.64 12.01
C ASP A 83 6.91 15.75 10.96
N ARG A 84 7.86 15.77 10.01
CA ARG A 84 7.88 16.72 8.89
C ARG A 84 6.62 16.60 8.03
N ALA A 85 6.23 15.39 7.63
CA ALA A 85 5.06 15.16 6.79
C ALA A 85 3.76 15.54 7.52
N ILE A 86 3.65 15.22 8.81
CA ILE A 86 2.50 15.61 9.66
C ILE A 86 2.43 17.13 9.80
N ALA A 87 3.54 17.80 10.10
CA ALA A 87 3.58 19.26 10.22
C ALA A 87 3.22 19.96 8.91
N VAL A 88 3.65 19.42 7.77
CA VAL A 88 3.24 19.91 6.44
C VAL A 88 1.74 19.73 6.23
N CYS A 89 1.17 18.55 6.52
CA CYS A 89 -0.28 18.32 6.42
C CYS A 89 -1.08 19.27 7.33
N ALA A 90 -0.64 19.42 8.58
CA ALA A 90 -1.24 20.29 9.60
C ALA A 90 -1.37 21.75 9.12
N LYS A 91 -0.31 22.31 8.53
CA LYS A 91 -0.31 23.68 7.98
C LYS A 91 -1.38 23.90 6.91
N HIS A 92 -1.78 22.84 6.20
CA HIS A 92 -2.79 22.88 5.14
C HIS A 92 -4.18 22.42 5.59
N GLY A 93 -4.36 22.13 6.88
CA GLY A 93 -5.61 21.61 7.40
C GLY A 93 -5.96 20.24 6.84
N ILE A 94 -4.95 19.35 6.80
CA ILE A 94 -5.06 17.95 6.38
C ILE A 94 -4.73 17.09 7.60
N TYR A 95 -5.66 16.22 7.98
CA TYR A 95 -5.43 15.20 8.99
C TYR A 95 -4.52 14.08 8.46
N THR A 96 -3.85 13.38 9.37
CA THR A 96 -3.07 12.19 9.05
C THR A 96 -3.58 10.97 9.79
N ILE A 97 -3.46 9.79 9.17
CA ILE A 97 -3.59 8.49 9.85
C ILE A 97 -2.24 7.81 9.75
N ILE A 98 -1.63 7.44 10.87
CA ILE A 98 -0.35 6.72 10.86
C ILE A 98 -0.65 5.23 10.73
N ASP A 99 -0.22 4.63 9.64
CA ASP A 99 -0.44 3.22 9.33
C ASP A 99 0.85 2.42 9.44
N MET A 100 0.88 1.44 10.36
CA MET A 100 1.99 0.51 10.43
C MET A 100 1.84 -0.54 9.32
N HIS A 101 2.51 -0.25 8.22
CA HIS A 101 2.35 -0.98 6.96
C HIS A 101 3.17 -2.27 6.91
N THR A 102 4.22 -2.37 7.72
CA THR A 102 5.08 -3.54 7.85
C THR A 102 5.18 -3.98 9.31
N ALA A 103 5.39 -5.26 9.54
CA ALA A 103 5.58 -5.83 10.87
C ALA A 103 6.81 -6.75 10.92
N PRO A 104 7.44 -6.96 12.10
CA PRO A 104 8.51 -7.95 12.23
C PRO A 104 8.09 -9.33 11.70
N GLY A 105 8.86 -9.87 10.75
CA GLY A 105 8.57 -11.13 10.08
C GLY A 105 7.44 -11.12 9.04
N GLY A 106 6.79 -9.98 8.79
CA GLY A 106 5.68 -9.83 7.84
C GLY A 106 4.35 -10.36 8.36
N GLN A 107 3.34 -9.48 8.39
CA GLN A 107 1.96 -9.79 8.79
C GLN A 107 1.13 -10.46 7.68
N ASN A 108 1.65 -10.46 6.45
CA ASN A 108 1.09 -11.14 5.29
C ASN A 108 2.22 -11.58 4.35
N GLY A 109 1.91 -12.27 3.26
CA GLY A 109 2.90 -12.76 2.28
C GLY A 109 3.21 -11.77 1.14
N GLY A 110 2.77 -10.52 1.24
CA GLY A 110 2.95 -9.49 0.23
C GLY A 110 4.32 -8.81 0.31
N TRP A 111 4.80 -8.27 -0.82
CA TRP A 111 6.06 -7.50 -0.88
C TRP A 111 5.99 -6.25 0.00
N HIS A 112 4.80 -5.65 0.12
CA HIS A 112 4.53 -4.44 0.90
C HIS A 112 4.60 -4.68 2.42
N SER A 113 4.63 -5.94 2.88
CA SER A 113 4.96 -6.29 4.29
C SER A 113 6.48 -6.29 4.57
N ASP A 114 7.29 -6.14 3.52
CA ASP A 114 8.75 -6.00 3.58
C ASP A 114 9.48 -7.16 4.30
N ALA A 115 8.96 -8.38 4.19
CA ALA A 115 9.55 -9.57 4.83
C ALA A 115 10.41 -10.44 3.88
N GLY A 116 10.29 -10.24 2.56
CA GLY A 116 11.02 -11.05 1.56
C GLY A 116 10.60 -12.52 1.51
N THR A 117 9.47 -12.87 2.13
CA THR A 117 8.95 -14.22 2.19
C THR A 117 7.43 -14.23 1.99
N HIS A 118 6.92 -15.34 1.48
CA HIS A 118 5.48 -15.58 1.36
C HIS A 118 4.83 -16.07 2.66
N ILE A 119 5.65 -16.40 3.67
CA ILE A 119 5.19 -16.89 4.97
C ILE A 119 5.09 -15.69 5.91
N ALA A 120 3.88 -15.42 6.41
CA ALA A 120 3.62 -14.35 7.37
C ALA A 120 4.13 -14.74 8.78
N ASN A 121 5.44 -14.58 9.01
CA ASN A 121 6.09 -15.07 10.24
C ASN A 121 5.68 -14.30 11.49
N PHE A 122 5.07 -13.11 11.36
CA PHE A 122 4.47 -12.39 12.48
C PHE A 122 3.51 -13.27 13.31
N TRP A 123 2.76 -14.16 12.66
CA TRP A 123 1.79 -15.04 13.33
C TRP A 123 2.44 -16.26 14.00
N ASN A 124 3.67 -16.59 13.63
CA ASN A 124 4.40 -17.76 14.11
C ASN A 124 5.30 -17.44 15.31
N HIS A 125 5.72 -16.18 15.46
CA HIS A 125 6.66 -15.76 16.49
C HIS A 125 6.02 -14.75 17.44
N LYS A 126 5.81 -15.16 18.70
CA LYS A 126 5.27 -14.28 19.75
C LYS A 126 6.12 -13.02 19.92
N ASP A 127 7.45 -13.14 19.84
CA ASP A 127 8.35 -11.99 20.01
C ASP A 127 8.12 -10.91 18.96
N PHE A 128 7.78 -11.26 17.71
CA PHE A 128 7.47 -10.30 16.65
C PHE A 128 6.22 -9.48 16.99
N GLN A 129 5.20 -10.12 17.58
CA GLN A 129 3.99 -9.45 18.07
C GLN A 129 4.31 -8.55 19.27
N ASP A 130 5.12 -9.04 20.21
CA ASP A 130 5.54 -8.28 21.39
C ASP A 130 6.35 -7.03 21.01
N ARG A 131 7.20 -7.13 19.99
CA ARG A 131 7.95 -5.99 19.43
C ARG A 131 7.03 -4.95 18.82
N LEU A 132 6.03 -5.36 18.04
CA LEU A 132 5.09 -4.42 17.43
C LEU A 132 4.21 -3.72 18.47
N VAL A 133 3.76 -4.44 19.51
CA VAL A 133 3.02 -3.83 20.64
C VAL A 133 3.90 -2.82 21.38
N TRP A 134 5.16 -3.15 21.65
CA TRP A 134 6.12 -2.22 22.23
C TRP A 134 6.30 -0.98 21.36
N LEU A 135 6.54 -1.16 20.06
CA LEU A 135 6.78 -0.06 19.14
C LEU A 135 5.56 0.88 19.05
N TRP A 136 4.35 0.33 18.97
CA TRP A 136 3.12 1.13 19.00
C TRP A 136 2.97 1.95 20.28
N THR A 137 3.42 1.40 21.41
CA THR A 137 3.42 2.15 22.68
C THR A 137 4.35 3.36 22.59
N GLU A 138 5.54 3.21 22.00
CA GLU A 138 6.49 4.32 21.82
C GLU A 138 6.01 5.37 20.81
N ILE A 139 5.42 4.94 19.69
CA ILE A 139 4.82 5.84 18.69
C ILE A 139 3.66 6.63 19.32
N ALA A 140 2.75 5.96 20.04
CA ALA A 140 1.62 6.62 20.69
C ALA A 140 2.08 7.62 21.76
N LYS A 141 3.12 7.30 22.56
CA LYS A 141 3.70 8.25 23.52
C LYS A 141 4.21 9.52 22.86
N HIS A 142 4.83 9.41 21.68
CA HIS A 142 5.38 10.55 20.93
C HIS A 142 4.25 11.43 20.36
N TYR A 143 3.16 10.83 19.87
CA TYR A 143 2.11 11.53 19.14
C TYR A 143 0.82 11.84 19.92
N LYS A 144 0.66 11.40 21.17
CA LYS A 144 -0.57 11.51 21.96
C LYS A 144 -1.23 12.90 22.02
N ASP A 145 -0.45 13.97 21.85
CA ASP A 145 -0.93 15.36 21.93
C ASP A 145 -1.04 16.05 20.54
N GLU A 146 -0.68 15.37 19.45
CA GLU A 146 -0.69 15.91 18.08
C GLU A 146 -2.07 15.80 17.43
N LYS A 147 -2.83 16.90 17.48
CA LYS A 147 -4.24 16.95 17.05
C LYS A 147 -4.47 16.81 15.55
N TRP A 148 -3.43 16.94 14.72
CA TRP A 148 -3.54 16.70 13.28
C TRP A 148 -3.42 15.24 12.89
N ILE A 149 -3.15 14.34 13.84
CA ILE A 149 -3.35 12.91 13.66
C ILE A 149 -4.80 12.59 14.00
N ALA A 150 -5.54 12.01 13.06
CA ALA A 150 -6.91 11.52 13.30
C ALA A 150 -6.89 10.18 14.06
N GLY A 151 -5.83 9.39 13.88
CA GLY A 151 -5.65 8.15 14.58
C GLY A 151 -4.52 7.28 14.05
N TYR A 152 -4.52 6.05 14.54
CA TYR A 152 -3.51 5.03 14.22
C TYR A 152 -4.17 3.83 13.55
N ASN A 153 -3.54 3.30 12.52
CA ASN A 153 -3.91 2.04 11.89
C ASN A 153 -2.86 0.99 12.31
N PRO A 154 -3.14 0.16 13.34
CA PRO A 154 -2.11 -0.63 14.00
C PRO A 154 -1.42 -1.69 13.12
N MET A 155 -2.07 -2.12 12.05
CA MET A 155 -1.56 -3.14 11.16
C MET A 155 -2.29 -3.10 9.83
N ASN A 156 -1.55 -2.86 8.76
CA ASN A 156 -2.05 -2.97 7.39
C ASN A 156 -2.23 -4.43 6.96
N GLU A 157 -3.37 -4.75 6.37
CA GLU A 157 -3.65 -5.98 5.62
C GLU A 157 -3.15 -7.28 6.28
N PRO A 158 -3.53 -7.57 7.53
CA PRO A 158 -3.15 -8.83 8.17
C PRO A 158 -3.66 -10.02 7.35
N ALA A 159 -2.86 -11.09 7.33
CA ALA A 159 -3.26 -12.39 6.80
C ALA A 159 -2.88 -13.49 7.82
N ASP A 160 -3.65 -13.55 8.92
CA ASP A 160 -3.53 -14.58 9.94
C ASP A 160 -4.28 -15.86 9.50
N PRO A 161 -3.58 -16.98 9.23
CA PRO A 161 -4.23 -18.22 8.82
C PRO A 161 -5.13 -18.84 9.90
N ARG A 162 -5.01 -18.43 11.17
CA ARG A 162 -5.85 -18.92 12.28
C ARG A 162 -7.05 -18.03 12.58
N HIS A 163 -7.12 -16.83 11.99
CA HIS A 163 -8.12 -15.77 12.21
C HIS A 163 -8.24 -15.22 13.65
N THR A 164 -7.85 -15.99 14.66
CA THR A 164 -7.93 -15.62 16.09
C THR A 164 -6.67 -14.92 16.61
N GLY A 165 -5.54 -15.10 15.94
CA GLY A 165 -4.28 -14.42 16.27
C GLY A 165 -4.38 -12.92 16.07
N LEU A 166 -5.09 -12.47 15.02
CA LEU A 166 -5.34 -11.05 14.79
C LEU A 166 -6.13 -10.40 15.93
N VAL A 167 -7.23 -11.02 16.37
CA VAL A 167 -8.04 -10.51 17.49
C VAL A 167 -7.22 -10.44 18.78
N ASN A 168 -6.45 -11.48 19.08
CA ASN A 168 -5.56 -11.49 20.25
C ASN A 168 -4.48 -10.40 20.17
N PHE A 169 -3.97 -10.11 18.98
CA PHE A 169 -3.04 -9.00 18.78
C PHE A 169 -3.74 -7.64 18.99
N TYR A 170 -4.95 -7.46 18.45
CA TYR A 170 -5.75 -6.25 18.63
C TYR A 170 -6.10 -5.97 20.08
N ASP A 171 -6.50 -6.97 20.87
CA ASP A 171 -6.69 -6.81 22.32
C ASP A 171 -5.45 -6.21 23.00
N ARG A 172 -4.26 -6.69 22.62
CA ARG A 172 -3.00 -6.29 23.24
C ARG A 172 -2.53 -4.91 22.78
N VAL A 173 -2.55 -4.65 21.47
CA VAL A 173 -2.09 -3.36 20.92
C VAL A 173 -3.05 -2.23 21.28
N TYR A 174 -4.37 -2.50 21.30
CA TYR A 174 -5.38 -1.57 21.76
C TYR A 174 -5.10 -1.14 23.20
N ALA A 175 -4.95 -2.11 24.12
CA ALA A 175 -4.67 -1.83 25.52
C ALA A 175 -3.34 -1.06 25.71
N ALA A 176 -2.32 -1.40 24.93
CA ALA A 176 -1.03 -0.74 25.00
C ALA A 176 -1.09 0.74 24.56
N ILE A 177 -1.69 1.01 23.39
CA ILE A 177 -1.85 2.37 22.86
C ILE A 177 -2.73 3.21 23.80
N THR A 178 -3.92 2.72 24.16
CA THR A 178 -4.88 3.48 24.97
C THR A 178 -4.41 3.76 26.39
N SER A 179 -3.44 2.98 26.90
CA SER A 179 -2.81 3.26 28.20
C SER A 179 -1.97 4.55 28.22
N VAL A 180 -1.49 5.00 27.06
CA VAL A 180 -0.64 6.20 26.91
C VAL A 180 -1.31 7.30 26.09
N ASP A 181 -2.26 6.93 25.23
CA ASP A 181 -3.00 7.81 24.33
C ASP A 181 -4.46 7.36 24.21
N PRO A 182 -5.36 7.91 25.03
CA PRO A 182 -6.78 7.55 25.00
C PRO A 182 -7.59 8.33 23.95
N ASN A 183 -6.99 9.26 23.21
CA ASN A 183 -7.72 10.23 22.39
C ASN A 183 -7.78 9.83 20.91
N HIS A 184 -6.67 9.33 20.37
CA HIS A 184 -6.58 8.97 18.96
C HIS A 184 -7.41 7.73 18.61
N THR A 185 -8.13 7.78 17.48
CA THR A 185 -8.95 6.67 16.99
C THR A 185 -8.07 5.51 16.54
N LEU A 186 -8.48 4.26 16.76
CA LEU A 186 -7.81 3.11 16.14
C LEU A 186 -8.56 2.63 14.89
N PHE A 187 -7.85 2.52 13.77
CA PHE A 187 -8.37 1.98 12.51
C PHE A 187 -7.90 0.52 12.38
N LEU A 188 -8.81 -0.43 12.58
CA LEU A 188 -8.51 -1.86 12.67
C LEU A 188 -8.86 -2.57 11.34
N ASP A 189 -7.84 -2.99 10.59
CA ASP A 189 -8.02 -3.75 9.35
C ASP A 189 -8.67 -5.11 9.58
N GLY A 190 -9.49 -5.53 8.62
CA GLY A 190 -9.94 -6.92 8.54
C GLY A 190 -8.78 -7.89 8.25
N ASN A 191 -9.00 -9.17 8.55
CA ASN A 191 -8.07 -10.22 8.14
C ASN A 191 -8.13 -10.44 6.61
N THR A 192 -7.26 -11.31 6.10
CA THR A 192 -7.20 -11.69 4.69
C THR A 192 -7.09 -10.46 3.79
N TYR A 193 -6.08 -9.61 4.05
CA TYR A 193 -5.88 -8.34 3.33
C TYR A 193 -7.08 -7.38 3.46
N ALA A 194 -7.55 -7.13 4.69
CA ALA A 194 -8.66 -6.20 4.97
C ALA A 194 -9.99 -6.54 4.24
N THR A 195 -10.25 -7.83 4.02
CA THR A 195 -11.48 -8.30 3.35
C THR A 195 -12.35 -9.24 4.18
N ASP A 196 -11.87 -9.69 5.34
CA ASP A 196 -12.55 -10.71 6.15
C ASP A 196 -12.58 -10.38 7.64
N PHE A 197 -13.81 -10.27 8.17
CA PHE A 197 -14.10 -10.02 9.58
C PHE A 197 -14.72 -11.22 10.29
N SER A 198 -14.81 -12.39 9.64
CA SER A 198 -15.46 -13.59 10.19
C SER A 198 -14.86 -14.07 11.52
N GLY A 199 -13.58 -13.75 11.79
CA GLY A 199 -12.91 -14.06 13.05
C GLY A 199 -13.11 -13.03 14.16
N PHE A 200 -13.73 -11.88 13.88
CA PHE A 200 -13.89 -10.80 14.84
C PHE A 200 -15.06 -11.06 15.80
N PRO A 201 -14.95 -10.66 17.08
CA PRO A 201 -15.93 -10.99 18.09
C PRO A 201 -17.17 -10.09 18.02
N ASP A 202 -18.34 -10.59 18.44
CA ASP A 202 -19.58 -9.81 18.41
C ASP A 202 -19.57 -8.58 19.34
N ASP A 203 -18.74 -8.59 20.38
CA ASP A 203 -18.61 -7.50 21.35
C ASP A 203 -17.65 -6.38 20.88
N ALA A 204 -17.17 -6.41 19.64
CA ALA A 204 -16.09 -5.56 19.13
C ALA A 204 -16.29 -4.05 19.40
N GLY A 205 -17.51 -3.53 19.26
CA GLY A 205 -17.81 -2.11 19.51
C GLY A 205 -17.63 -1.69 20.98
N SER A 206 -17.82 -2.60 21.93
CA SER A 206 -17.56 -2.38 23.36
C SER A 206 -16.16 -2.80 23.79
N ARG A 207 -15.56 -3.76 23.07
CA ARG A 207 -14.23 -4.29 23.31
C ARG A 207 -13.14 -3.27 22.94
N TRP A 208 -13.32 -2.59 21.81
CA TRP A 208 -12.41 -1.56 21.31
C TRP A 208 -13.17 -0.25 21.06
N PRO A 209 -13.52 0.50 22.11
CA PRO A 209 -14.17 1.80 21.94
C PRO A 209 -13.25 2.78 21.20
N ASN A 210 -13.83 3.79 20.54
CA ASN A 210 -13.07 4.74 19.70
C ASN A 210 -12.27 4.05 18.57
N ALA A 211 -12.87 3.05 17.94
CA ALA A 211 -12.30 2.36 16.79
C ALA A 211 -13.20 2.44 15.55
N ALA A 212 -12.54 2.50 14.39
CA ALA A 212 -13.15 2.26 13.09
C ALA A 212 -12.53 0.99 12.49
N TYR A 213 -13.27 0.29 11.63
CA TYR A 213 -12.81 -0.95 11.01
C TYR A 213 -12.52 -0.71 9.54
N ALA A 214 -11.33 -1.12 9.10
CA ALA A 214 -10.82 -0.81 7.77
C ALA A 214 -11.10 -1.94 6.78
N ILE A 215 -11.79 -1.61 5.68
CA ILE A 215 -11.86 -2.45 4.48
C ILE A 215 -10.90 -1.92 3.43
N HIS A 216 -10.40 -2.79 2.55
CA HIS A 216 -9.77 -2.38 1.29
C HIS A 216 -10.65 -2.80 0.10
N ASP A 217 -11.18 -1.82 -0.63
CA ASP A 217 -12.15 -2.05 -1.72
C ASP A 217 -11.55 -1.84 -3.11
N TYR A 218 -10.70 -2.77 -3.51
CA TYR A 218 -10.21 -2.86 -4.88
C TYR A 218 -11.22 -3.57 -5.79
N SER A 219 -11.63 -2.89 -6.87
CA SER A 219 -12.46 -3.47 -7.94
C SER A 219 -11.60 -4.15 -8.98
N LEU A 220 -11.95 -5.37 -9.42
CA LEU A 220 -11.28 -6.06 -10.53
C LEU A 220 -11.27 -5.21 -11.81
N TYR A 221 -12.32 -4.42 -12.04
CA TYR A 221 -12.41 -3.48 -13.16
C TYR A 221 -11.43 -2.31 -13.05
N GLY A 222 -10.70 -2.18 -11.95
CA GLY A 222 -9.59 -1.24 -11.78
C GLY A 222 -8.24 -1.77 -12.28
N PHE A 223 -8.14 -3.05 -12.66
CA PHE A 223 -6.86 -3.70 -12.98
C PHE A 223 -6.79 -4.26 -14.41
N PRO A 224 -5.58 -4.48 -14.97
CA PRO A 224 -5.40 -5.05 -16.31
C PRO A 224 -5.96 -6.46 -16.45
N GLY A 225 -5.99 -7.23 -15.35
CA GLY A 225 -6.52 -8.60 -15.31
C GLY A 225 -8.05 -8.73 -15.37
N ALA A 226 -8.80 -7.63 -15.56
CA ALA A 226 -10.25 -7.71 -15.75
C ALA A 226 -10.59 -8.56 -16.99
N SER A 227 -11.53 -9.49 -16.86
CA SER A 227 -11.92 -10.41 -17.96
C SER A 227 -12.63 -9.71 -19.12
N GLU A 228 -13.17 -8.52 -18.88
CA GLU A 228 -13.90 -7.71 -19.85
C GLU A 228 -13.67 -6.22 -19.56
N PRO A 229 -13.76 -5.34 -20.58
CA PRO A 229 -13.70 -3.90 -20.35
C PRO A 229 -14.87 -3.40 -19.49
N TYR A 230 -14.60 -2.41 -18.63
CA TYR A 230 -15.64 -1.76 -17.86
C TYR A 230 -16.45 -0.80 -18.74
N ALA A 231 -17.75 -1.03 -18.86
CA ALA A 231 -18.68 -0.26 -19.67
C ALA A 231 -19.88 0.28 -18.86
N ARG A 232 -19.78 0.24 -17.51
CA ARG A 232 -20.83 0.67 -16.57
C ARG A 232 -22.18 -0.02 -16.79
N THR A 233 -22.18 -1.28 -17.26
CA THR A 233 -23.44 -2.02 -17.40
C THR A 233 -24.05 -2.26 -16.01
N GLU A 234 -25.37 -2.50 -15.97
CA GLU A 234 -26.06 -2.79 -14.71
C GLU A 234 -25.42 -3.97 -13.98
N GLU A 235 -25.07 -5.04 -14.69
CA GLU A 235 -24.42 -6.21 -14.09
C GLU A 235 -23.03 -5.88 -13.53
N GLN A 236 -22.23 -5.07 -14.23
CA GLN A 236 -20.90 -4.69 -13.77
C GLN A 236 -20.97 -3.83 -12.48
N ARG A 237 -21.86 -2.83 -12.46
CA ARG A 237 -22.12 -2.03 -11.25
C ARG A 237 -22.67 -2.87 -10.11
N ARG A 238 -23.59 -3.81 -10.41
CA ARG A 238 -24.12 -4.77 -9.43
C ARG A 238 -23.00 -5.63 -8.84
N ARG A 239 -22.01 -6.06 -9.63
CA ARG A 239 -20.86 -6.85 -9.14
C ARG A 239 -19.97 -6.05 -8.20
N MET A 240 -19.61 -4.83 -8.57
CA MET A 240 -18.81 -3.95 -7.70
C MET A 240 -19.53 -3.67 -6.38
N LYS A 241 -20.81 -3.31 -6.46
CA LYS A 241 -21.65 -3.07 -5.29
C LYS A 241 -21.71 -4.30 -4.35
N ARG A 242 -21.94 -5.51 -4.89
CA ARG A 242 -21.94 -6.74 -4.08
C ARG A 242 -20.59 -7.01 -3.39
N SER A 243 -19.48 -6.76 -4.11
CA SER A 243 -18.14 -6.92 -3.55
C SER A 243 -17.90 -5.98 -2.37
N TYR A 244 -18.29 -4.72 -2.53
CA TYR A 244 -18.23 -3.69 -1.49
C TYR A 244 -19.12 -4.04 -0.28
N GLU A 245 -20.41 -4.33 -0.51
CA GLU A 245 -21.36 -4.71 0.55
C GLU A 245 -20.89 -5.93 1.36
N LYS A 246 -20.30 -6.93 0.68
CA LYS A 246 -19.76 -8.11 1.35
C LYS A 246 -18.64 -7.78 2.35
N LYS A 247 -17.71 -6.86 2.00
CA LYS A 247 -16.57 -6.52 2.86
C LYS A 247 -16.98 -5.80 4.15
N ARG A 248 -18.10 -5.07 4.11
CA ARG A 248 -18.60 -4.27 5.23
C ARG A 248 -19.74 -4.92 6.02
N ALA A 249 -20.32 -6.01 5.51
CA ALA A 249 -21.53 -6.63 6.08
C ALA A 249 -21.43 -6.87 7.59
N TRP A 250 -20.29 -7.38 8.06
CA TRP A 250 -20.08 -7.66 9.49
C TRP A 250 -20.15 -6.40 10.37
N MET A 251 -19.59 -5.28 9.89
CA MET A 251 -19.64 -3.99 10.59
C MET A 251 -21.04 -3.39 10.56
N ASP A 252 -21.71 -3.45 9.41
CA ASP A 252 -23.06 -2.88 9.23
C ASP A 252 -24.08 -3.58 10.13
N GLU A 253 -24.02 -4.92 10.22
CA GLU A 253 -24.86 -5.72 11.12
C GLU A 253 -24.71 -5.32 12.59
N ARG A 254 -23.55 -4.74 12.95
CA ARG A 254 -23.17 -4.38 14.33
C ARG A 254 -23.17 -2.86 14.57
N GLY A 255 -23.53 -2.06 13.57
CA GLY A 255 -23.53 -0.59 13.66
C GLY A 255 -22.15 0.02 13.93
N LEU A 256 -21.08 -0.64 13.45
CA LEU A 256 -19.70 -0.21 13.67
C LEU A 256 -19.24 0.81 12.62
N CYS A 257 -18.31 1.70 12.98
CA CYS A 257 -17.75 2.66 12.05
C CYS A 257 -16.87 1.94 11.00
N VAL A 258 -17.14 2.19 9.72
CA VAL A 258 -16.38 1.63 8.60
C VAL A 258 -15.55 2.73 7.95
N TRP A 259 -14.29 2.41 7.67
CA TRP A 259 -13.39 3.22 6.88
C TRP A 259 -12.85 2.39 5.72
N ASN A 260 -12.73 2.97 4.53
CA ASN A 260 -12.06 2.33 3.40
C ASN A 260 -10.61 2.78 3.34
N GLY A 261 -9.70 1.96 3.86
CA GLY A 261 -8.28 2.29 4.00
C GLY A 261 -7.54 2.38 2.68
N GLU A 262 -7.99 1.61 1.68
CA GLU A 262 -7.39 1.58 0.35
C GLU A 262 -8.39 1.20 -0.74
N TRP A 263 -8.30 1.93 -1.84
CA TRP A 263 -9.04 1.63 -3.07
C TRP A 263 -8.42 2.40 -4.24
N GLY A 264 -8.90 2.14 -5.45
CA GLY A 264 -8.54 2.89 -6.66
C GLY A 264 -8.06 1.97 -7.79
N PRO A 265 -8.14 2.44 -9.05
CA PRO A 265 -7.66 1.70 -10.20
C PRO A 265 -6.18 1.99 -10.51
N VAL A 266 -5.54 1.11 -11.28
CA VAL A 266 -4.25 1.40 -11.93
C VAL A 266 -4.47 1.90 -13.36
N TYR A 267 -3.54 2.71 -13.85
CA TYR A 267 -3.67 3.42 -15.12
C TYR A 267 -2.67 2.93 -16.16
N ALA A 268 -3.14 2.88 -17.40
CA ALA A 268 -2.31 2.67 -18.56
C ALA A 268 -1.38 3.86 -18.78
N ARG A 269 -0.23 3.59 -19.39
CA ARG A 269 0.83 4.54 -19.73
C ARG A 269 1.23 4.36 -21.19
N LYS A 270 1.58 5.46 -21.86
CA LYS A 270 1.82 5.48 -23.31
C LYS A 270 2.92 4.50 -23.72
N GLU A 271 3.96 4.36 -22.90
CA GLU A 271 5.12 3.51 -23.17
C GLU A 271 4.86 2.00 -23.04
N TYR A 272 3.69 1.58 -22.55
CA TYR A 272 3.33 0.16 -22.42
C TYR A 272 2.06 -0.20 -23.21
N GLU A 273 1.04 0.67 -23.18
CA GLU A 273 -0.25 0.43 -23.82
C GLU A 273 -0.45 1.19 -25.15
N GLY A 274 0.45 2.13 -25.49
CA GLY A 274 0.39 2.84 -26.77
C GLY A 274 -0.90 3.64 -26.95
N ASP A 275 -1.58 3.46 -28.09
CA ASP A 275 -2.81 4.21 -28.43
C ASP A 275 -4.03 3.79 -27.60
N ALA A 276 -3.98 2.62 -26.94
CA ALA A 276 -5.06 2.18 -26.07
C ALA A 276 -5.09 2.90 -24.70
N MET A 277 -4.06 3.68 -24.37
CA MET A 277 -3.90 4.32 -23.06
C MET A 277 -5.13 5.15 -22.65
N ASP A 278 -5.60 6.03 -23.53
CA ASP A 278 -6.68 6.97 -23.19
C ASP A 278 -8.00 6.22 -22.97
N GLU A 279 -8.33 5.27 -23.86
CA GLU A 279 -9.54 4.44 -23.72
C GLU A 279 -9.53 3.61 -22.43
N ILE A 280 -8.37 3.01 -22.07
CA ILE A 280 -8.23 2.26 -20.82
C ILE A 280 -8.44 3.20 -19.63
N ASN A 281 -7.78 4.36 -19.62
CA ASN A 281 -7.83 5.29 -18.49
C ASN A 281 -9.22 5.91 -18.30
N GLU A 282 -9.93 6.23 -19.38
CA GLU A 282 -11.35 6.66 -19.30
C GLU A 282 -12.23 5.61 -18.62
N ARG A 283 -12.02 4.32 -18.91
CA ARG A 283 -12.72 3.23 -18.20
C ARG A 283 -12.37 3.18 -16.72
N ARG A 284 -11.10 3.40 -16.36
CA ARG A 284 -10.67 3.46 -14.95
C ARG A 284 -11.28 4.64 -14.21
N TYR A 285 -11.41 5.81 -14.85
CA TYR A 285 -12.12 6.94 -14.26
C TYR A 285 -13.61 6.65 -14.04
N ASN A 286 -14.25 5.89 -14.93
CA ASN A 286 -15.63 5.43 -14.72
C ASN A 286 -15.77 4.48 -13.51
N VAL A 287 -14.82 3.55 -13.31
CA VAL A 287 -14.80 2.69 -12.11
C VAL A 287 -14.68 3.53 -10.84
N LEU A 288 -13.76 4.50 -10.87
CA LEU A 288 -13.52 5.43 -9.77
C LEU A 288 -14.80 6.21 -9.41
N GLN A 289 -15.50 6.76 -10.40
CA GLN A 289 -16.78 7.47 -10.21
C GLN A 289 -17.83 6.57 -9.57
N ASP A 290 -18.04 5.36 -10.12
CA ASP A 290 -19.07 4.45 -9.62
C ASP A 290 -18.76 3.97 -8.18
N GLN A 291 -17.49 3.79 -7.80
CA GLN A 291 -17.12 3.50 -6.40
C GLN A 291 -17.37 4.69 -5.48
N LEU A 292 -17.01 5.91 -5.90
CA LEU A 292 -17.27 7.13 -5.12
C LEU A 292 -18.77 7.41 -4.92
N GLU A 293 -19.61 7.09 -5.91
CA GLU A 293 -21.07 7.16 -5.78
C GLU A 293 -21.59 6.20 -4.71
N LEU A 294 -21.02 4.99 -4.61
CA LEU A 294 -21.35 4.04 -3.55
C LEU A 294 -20.92 4.57 -2.17
N TYR A 295 -19.69 5.10 -2.06
CA TYR A 295 -19.17 5.60 -0.80
C TYR A 295 -19.94 6.84 -0.32
N ALA A 296 -20.27 7.77 -1.22
CA ALA A 296 -21.08 8.94 -0.89
C ALA A 296 -22.46 8.54 -0.34
N LYS A 297 -23.11 7.56 -0.97
CA LYS A 297 -24.44 7.10 -0.55
C LYS A 297 -24.45 6.61 0.90
N ASP A 298 -23.36 5.97 1.32
CA ASP A 298 -23.24 5.38 2.64
C ASP A 298 -22.45 6.24 3.64
N ASN A 299 -22.08 7.47 3.26
CA ASN A 299 -21.20 8.36 4.02
C ASN A 299 -19.88 7.68 4.45
N LEU A 300 -19.34 6.82 3.59
CA LEU A 300 -18.11 6.09 3.87
C LEU A 300 -16.90 6.99 3.69
N SER A 301 -16.10 7.14 4.75
CA SER A 301 -14.79 7.80 4.66
C SER A 301 -13.77 6.88 4.01
N TRP A 302 -12.85 7.44 3.22
CA TRP A 302 -11.92 6.64 2.42
C TRP A 302 -10.52 7.27 2.31
N SER A 303 -9.54 6.44 1.97
CA SER A 303 -8.18 6.84 1.58
C SER A 303 -7.83 6.17 0.26
N ILE A 304 -7.61 6.97 -0.79
CA ILE A 304 -7.29 6.43 -2.11
C ILE A 304 -5.81 6.02 -2.18
N TRP A 305 -5.56 4.84 -2.73
CA TRP A 305 -4.22 4.39 -3.07
C TRP A 305 -3.91 4.82 -4.50
N LEU A 306 -2.96 5.72 -4.77
CA LEU A 306 -2.12 6.45 -3.83
C LEU A 306 -1.86 7.89 -4.31
N TYR A 307 -1.14 8.68 -3.50
CA TYR A 307 -0.83 10.08 -3.82
C TYR A 307 0.16 10.26 -4.98
N LYS A 308 1.38 9.71 -4.88
CA LYS A 308 2.47 9.95 -5.84
C LYS A 308 3.21 8.67 -6.17
N ASP A 309 3.58 8.49 -7.44
CA ASP A 309 4.40 7.35 -7.90
C ASP A 309 5.19 7.66 -9.18
N ILE A 310 5.73 6.62 -9.84
CA ILE A 310 6.37 6.70 -11.16
C ILE A 310 5.37 6.53 -12.33
N GLY A 311 4.08 6.76 -12.11
CA GLY A 311 3.05 6.92 -13.14
C GLY A 311 2.05 5.80 -13.29
N PHE A 312 1.95 4.87 -12.35
CA PHE A 312 1.05 3.71 -12.46
C PHE A 312 -0.34 3.97 -11.88
N GLN A 313 -0.44 4.47 -10.66
CA GLN A 313 -1.67 4.63 -9.90
C GLN A 313 -1.83 6.02 -9.28
N GLY A 314 -0.72 6.74 -9.04
CA GLY A 314 -0.69 8.01 -8.32
C GLY A 314 -1.60 9.12 -8.87
N MET A 315 -2.10 9.97 -7.97
CA MET A 315 -2.76 11.26 -8.27
C MET A 315 -1.82 12.24 -8.98
N ALA A 316 -0.56 12.22 -8.60
CA ALA A 316 0.55 12.83 -9.30
C ALA A 316 1.60 11.75 -9.60
N TYR A 317 2.45 11.98 -10.59
CA TYR A 317 3.54 11.06 -10.87
C TYR A 317 4.77 11.75 -11.43
N VAL A 318 5.94 11.16 -11.18
CA VAL A 318 7.22 11.70 -11.62
C VAL A 318 7.26 11.81 -13.16
N SER A 319 7.62 12.98 -13.67
CA SER A 319 7.76 13.20 -15.11
C SER A 319 8.81 12.27 -15.71
N ARG A 320 8.55 11.79 -16.93
CA ARG A 320 9.47 10.92 -17.69
C ARG A 320 10.77 11.62 -18.07
N ASP A 321 10.80 12.95 -18.00
CA ASP A 321 11.97 13.77 -18.30
C ASP A 321 12.93 13.94 -17.12
N THR A 322 12.55 13.48 -15.93
CA THR A 322 13.42 13.59 -14.76
C THR A 322 14.64 12.67 -14.86
N PRO A 323 15.76 13.02 -14.19
CA PRO A 323 16.94 12.17 -14.12
C PRO A 323 16.63 10.72 -13.70
N TYR A 324 15.78 10.54 -12.68
CA TYR A 324 15.42 9.22 -12.18
C TYR A 324 14.70 8.38 -13.23
N MET A 325 13.69 8.94 -13.91
CA MET A 325 12.93 8.20 -14.92
C MET A 325 13.74 7.90 -16.17
N ARG A 326 14.70 8.76 -16.53
CA ARG A 326 15.64 8.50 -17.63
C ARG A 326 16.63 7.40 -17.29
N LEU A 327 17.17 7.39 -16.06
CA LEU A 327 18.10 6.37 -15.59
C LEU A 327 17.47 4.97 -15.64
N PHE A 328 16.24 4.85 -15.14
CA PHE A 328 15.57 3.55 -15.01
C PHE A 328 14.67 3.16 -16.19
N ARG A 329 14.62 3.95 -17.27
CA ARG A 329 13.71 3.70 -18.41
C ARG A 329 13.78 2.25 -18.92
N ASP A 330 14.97 1.77 -19.22
CA ASP A 330 15.16 0.44 -19.82
C ASP A 330 14.97 -0.67 -18.79
N PHE A 331 15.38 -0.42 -17.55
CA PHE A 331 15.16 -1.32 -16.42
C PHE A 331 13.65 -1.51 -16.13
N LEU A 332 12.87 -0.43 -16.13
CA LEU A 332 11.42 -0.48 -15.93
C LEU A 332 10.71 -1.20 -17.08
N GLN A 333 11.18 -1.05 -18.32
CA GLN A 333 10.67 -1.81 -19.47
C GLN A 333 10.98 -3.30 -19.35
N LYS A 334 12.19 -3.66 -18.90
CA LYS A 334 12.53 -5.04 -18.57
C LYS A 334 11.64 -5.59 -17.45
N LYS A 335 11.49 -4.85 -16.35
CA LYS A 335 10.67 -5.23 -15.20
C LYS A 335 9.21 -5.45 -15.57
N TYR A 336 8.64 -4.59 -16.41
CA TYR A 336 7.29 -4.73 -16.96
C TYR A 336 7.13 -6.00 -17.81
N ARG A 337 8.05 -6.26 -18.76
CA ARG A 337 8.02 -7.47 -19.58
C ARG A 337 8.15 -8.75 -18.77
N LEU A 338 8.95 -8.73 -17.70
CA LEU A 338 9.09 -9.85 -16.77
C LEU A 338 7.91 -9.98 -15.81
N ALA A 339 7.04 -8.96 -15.76
CA ALA A 339 5.94 -8.84 -14.82
C ALA A 339 6.38 -9.15 -13.37
N ALA A 340 7.53 -8.57 -13.00
CA ALA A 340 8.20 -8.85 -11.73
C ALA A 340 7.45 -8.26 -10.52
N ASP A 341 6.69 -7.17 -10.72
CA ASP A 341 5.80 -6.67 -9.69
C ASP A 341 4.49 -7.46 -9.70
N PRO A 342 3.96 -7.86 -8.54
CA PRO A 342 2.66 -8.53 -8.46
C PRO A 342 1.48 -7.57 -8.66
N TRP A 343 1.61 -6.29 -8.27
CA TRP A 343 0.53 -5.33 -8.30
C TRP A 343 0.17 -4.92 -9.72
N GLY A 344 -1.05 -5.22 -10.15
CA GLY A 344 -1.56 -4.87 -11.48
C GLY A 344 -0.73 -5.41 -12.65
N ALA A 345 -0.03 -6.53 -12.46
CA ALA A 345 0.86 -7.11 -13.46
C ALA A 345 0.11 -7.58 -14.72
N ASP A 346 0.62 -7.26 -15.90
CA ASP A 346 0.27 -7.93 -17.16
C ASP A 346 1.36 -8.96 -17.48
N ASP A 347 1.01 -10.24 -17.37
CA ASP A 347 1.95 -11.35 -17.50
C ASP A 347 2.06 -11.91 -18.93
N LYS A 348 1.41 -11.31 -19.93
CA LYS A 348 1.28 -11.87 -21.29
C LYS A 348 2.61 -12.28 -21.93
N PHE A 349 3.71 -11.60 -21.60
CA PHE A 349 5.04 -11.89 -22.14
C PHE A 349 5.71 -13.11 -21.52
N VAL A 350 5.30 -13.52 -20.32
CA VAL A 350 5.95 -14.58 -19.54
C VAL A 350 4.98 -15.68 -19.08
N ARG A 351 3.67 -15.53 -19.29
CA ARG A 351 2.64 -16.51 -18.88
C ARG A 351 2.99 -17.94 -19.30
N HIS A 352 3.47 -18.10 -20.53
CA HIS A 352 3.87 -19.40 -21.10
C HIS A 352 5.01 -20.11 -20.34
N ILE A 353 5.83 -19.38 -19.57
CA ILE A 353 6.91 -19.92 -18.74
C ILE A 353 6.37 -20.49 -17.43
N TYR A 354 5.36 -19.84 -16.83
CA TYR A 354 4.84 -20.20 -15.51
C TYR A 354 3.63 -21.14 -15.58
N GLN A 355 2.87 -21.13 -16.68
CA GLN A 355 1.71 -22.01 -16.87
C GLN A 355 2.05 -23.50 -16.72
N PRO A 356 3.21 -24.02 -17.20
CA PRO A 356 3.59 -25.41 -16.95
C PRO A 356 3.71 -25.76 -15.46
N ILE A 357 4.15 -24.82 -14.62
CA ILE A 357 4.23 -25.03 -13.16
C ILE A 357 2.83 -25.09 -12.55
N VAL A 358 1.92 -24.20 -13.00
CA VAL A 358 0.51 -24.23 -12.57
C VAL A 358 -0.12 -25.58 -12.93
N ARG A 359 0.04 -26.04 -14.18
CA ARG A 359 -0.49 -27.34 -14.64
C ARG A 359 0.12 -28.51 -13.88
N LEU A 360 1.43 -28.48 -13.62
CA LEU A 360 2.10 -29.51 -12.82
C LEU A 360 1.42 -29.68 -11.46
N ILE A 361 1.07 -28.58 -10.79
CA ILE A 361 0.36 -28.61 -9.51
C ILE A 361 -1.07 -29.14 -9.71
N GLU A 362 -1.79 -28.63 -10.70
CA GLU A 362 -3.19 -29.02 -10.96
C GLU A 362 -3.33 -30.51 -11.31
N ASP A 363 -2.42 -31.05 -12.12
CA ASP A 363 -2.42 -32.43 -12.59
C ASP A 363 -2.03 -33.43 -11.47
N ASN A 364 -1.21 -33.00 -10.51
CA ASN A 364 -0.70 -33.87 -9.43
C ASN A 364 -1.40 -33.64 -8.08
N VAL A 365 -2.19 -32.57 -7.96
CA VAL A 365 -3.08 -32.30 -6.82
C VAL A 365 -4.48 -32.07 -7.38
N PRO A 366 -5.19 -33.15 -7.79
CA PRO A 366 -6.44 -33.03 -8.54
C PRO A 366 -7.62 -32.52 -7.69
N ASP A 367 -7.54 -32.70 -6.36
CA ASP A 367 -8.54 -32.16 -5.44
C ASP A 367 -8.36 -30.65 -5.29
N GLU A 368 -9.36 -29.88 -5.73
CA GLU A 368 -9.32 -28.42 -5.69
C GLU A 368 -9.21 -27.88 -4.26
N GLU A 369 -9.79 -28.54 -3.27
CA GLU A 369 -9.75 -28.09 -1.88
C GLU A 369 -8.32 -28.18 -1.33
N HIS A 370 -7.56 -29.22 -1.69
CA HIS A 370 -6.15 -29.34 -1.30
C HIS A 370 -5.25 -28.25 -1.92
N ARG A 371 -5.71 -27.57 -2.97
CA ARG A 371 -5.00 -26.45 -3.60
C ARG A 371 -5.34 -25.08 -3.00
N LYS A 372 -6.39 -24.98 -2.17
CA LYS A 372 -6.83 -23.74 -1.53
C LYS A 372 -5.99 -23.41 -0.30
N LEU A 373 -4.74 -23.01 -0.54
CA LEU A 373 -3.83 -22.58 0.52
C LEU A 373 -4.16 -21.14 0.94
N TYR A 374 -4.37 -20.91 2.23
CA TYR A 374 -4.54 -19.57 2.79
C TYR A 374 -3.40 -18.64 2.33
N PRO A 375 -3.67 -17.40 1.87
CA PRO A 375 -4.92 -16.64 1.96
C PRO A 375 -5.84 -16.77 0.73
N TYR A 376 -6.24 -17.98 0.31
CA TYR A 376 -7.34 -18.19 -0.64
C TYR A 376 -8.63 -17.49 -0.13
N PRO A 377 -9.42 -16.81 -0.99
CA PRO A 377 -9.30 -16.75 -2.46
C PRO A 377 -8.38 -15.65 -2.99
N VAL A 378 -7.76 -14.83 -2.12
CA VAL A 378 -6.87 -13.75 -2.57
C VAL A 378 -5.68 -14.32 -3.33
N TRP A 379 -5.16 -15.49 -2.91
CA TRP A 379 -4.12 -16.22 -3.63
C TRP A 379 -4.67 -17.52 -4.21
N THR A 380 -4.89 -17.52 -5.52
CA THR A 380 -5.17 -18.74 -6.30
C THR A 380 -3.87 -19.55 -6.52
N VAL A 381 -3.97 -20.74 -7.12
CA VAL A 381 -2.80 -21.53 -7.53
C VAL A 381 -1.89 -20.73 -8.46
N GLU A 382 -2.47 -20.11 -9.49
CA GLU A 382 -1.77 -19.22 -10.41
C GLU A 382 -1.13 -18.03 -9.68
N GLY A 383 -1.89 -17.36 -8.80
CA GLY A 383 -1.38 -16.25 -8.00
C GLY A 383 -0.22 -16.64 -7.09
N ARG A 384 -0.25 -17.84 -6.50
CA ARG A 384 0.83 -18.37 -5.67
C ARG A 384 2.08 -18.68 -6.50
N VAL A 385 1.94 -19.33 -7.65
CA VAL A 385 3.05 -19.57 -8.58
C VAL A 385 3.67 -18.24 -9.03
N ALA A 386 2.84 -17.28 -9.43
CA ALA A 386 3.29 -15.96 -9.85
C ALA A 386 4.06 -15.25 -8.72
N ARG A 387 3.56 -15.25 -7.49
CA ARG A 387 4.26 -14.59 -6.38
C ARG A 387 5.61 -15.21 -6.07
N LEU A 388 5.67 -16.54 -5.94
CA LEU A 388 6.88 -17.25 -5.55
C LEU A 388 7.93 -17.25 -6.68
N ALA A 389 7.54 -17.73 -7.87
CA ALA A 389 8.49 -18.00 -8.94
C ALA A 389 8.79 -16.79 -9.82
N ARG A 390 7.85 -15.84 -9.93
CA ARG A 390 8.03 -14.65 -10.77
C ARG A 390 8.32 -13.42 -9.91
N CYS A 391 7.48 -13.09 -8.95
CA CYS A 391 7.59 -11.81 -8.26
C CYS A 391 8.69 -11.77 -7.20
N MET A 392 8.90 -12.86 -6.46
CA MET A 392 9.99 -12.96 -5.48
C MET A 392 11.30 -13.35 -6.17
N LEU A 393 11.37 -14.54 -6.76
CA LEU A 393 12.60 -15.10 -7.30
C LEU A 393 13.24 -14.21 -8.39
N ILE A 394 12.48 -13.74 -9.38
CA ILE A 394 13.05 -12.87 -10.42
C ILE A 394 13.50 -11.55 -9.81
N SER A 395 12.72 -10.99 -8.89
CA SER A 395 13.07 -9.72 -8.26
C SER A 395 14.37 -9.80 -7.46
N GLU A 396 14.64 -10.91 -6.77
CA GLU A 396 15.92 -11.13 -6.08
C GLU A 396 17.12 -10.95 -7.01
N PHE A 397 17.05 -11.45 -8.24
CA PHE A 397 18.10 -11.24 -9.24
C PHE A 397 18.15 -9.80 -9.78
N LEU A 398 17.01 -9.11 -9.81
CA LEU A 398 16.94 -7.72 -10.30
C LEU A 398 17.40 -6.69 -9.27
N VAL A 399 17.39 -7.01 -7.96
CA VAL A 399 17.73 -6.07 -6.88
C VAL A 399 19.14 -5.51 -7.03
N LEU A 400 20.14 -6.38 -7.21
CA LEU A 400 21.52 -5.90 -7.38
C LEU A 400 21.69 -5.15 -8.70
N GLU A 401 21.09 -5.65 -9.79
CA GLU A 401 21.11 -4.97 -11.08
C GLU A 401 20.53 -3.55 -11.00
N TRP A 402 19.44 -3.36 -10.24
CA TRP A 402 18.89 -2.03 -9.97
C TRP A 402 19.90 -1.15 -9.24
N ALA A 403 20.52 -1.66 -8.16
CA ALA A 403 21.49 -0.90 -7.36
C ALA A 403 22.74 -0.51 -8.16
N GLU A 404 23.20 -1.36 -9.09
CA GLU A 404 24.35 -1.10 -9.96
C GLU A 404 24.20 0.18 -10.81
N HIS A 405 22.98 0.62 -11.12
CA HIS A 405 22.75 1.87 -11.84
C HIS A 405 23.27 3.10 -11.09
N PHE A 406 23.47 3.00 -9.77
CA PHE A 406 23.99 4.09 -8.95
C PHE A 406 25.51 4.07 -8.80
N ARG A 407 26.21 3.01 -9.25
CA ARG A 407 27.64 2.83 -8.97
C ARG A 407 28.47 4.04 -9.38
N GLY A 408 29.29 4.52 -8.46
CA GLY A 408 30.23 5.63 -8.70
C GLY A 408 29.60 7.02 -8.67
N MET A 409 28.30 7.16 -8.41
CA MET A 409 27.65 8.46 -8.32
C MET A 409 28.17 9.30 -7.14
N SER A 410 28.29 10.61 -7.36
CA SER A 410 28.54 11.59 -6.31
C SER A 410 27.27 11.91 -5.52
N GLU A 411 27.38 12.55 -4.35
CA GLU A 411 26.20 12.97 -3.59
C GLU A 411 25.33 13.96 -4.38
N GLU A 412 25.94 14.85 -5.16
CA GLU A 412 25.20 15.78 -6.03
C GLU A 412 24.38 15.05 -7.10
N GLN A 413 24.89 13.95 -7.65
CA GLN A 413 24.14 13.12 -8.60
C GLN A 413 23.01 12.36 -7.91
N LEU A 414 23.25 11.83 -6.71
CA LEU A 414 22.22 11.16 -5.91
C LEU A 414 21.10 12.11 -5.50
N ASP A 415 21.45 13.33 -5.07
CA ASP A 415 20.48 14.39 -4.76
C ASP A 415 19.68 14.76 -6.00
N ALA A 416 20.32 14.95 -7.16
CA ALA A 416 19.62 15.21 -8.43
C ALA A 416 18.63 14.09 -8.81
N LEU A 417 18.97 12.82 -8.55
CA LEU A 417 18.03 11.71 -8.72
C LEU A 417 16.85 11.83 -7.74
N ALA A 418 17.12 12.05 -6.46
CA ALA A 418 16.08 12.22 -5.44
C ALA A 418 15.15 13.41 -5.74
N GLN A 419 15.70 14.53 -6.22
CA GLN A 419 14.94 15.74 -6.58
C GLN A 419 13.92 15.48 -7.71
N SER A 420 14.07 14.39 -8.47
CA SER A 420 13.06 13.97 -9.47
C SER A 420 11.66 13.82 -8.86
N PHE A 421 11.56 13.53 -7.56
CA PHE A 421 10.29 13.31 -6.87
C PHE A 421 9.64 14.59 -6.31
N LYS A 422 10.31 15.75 -6.41
CA LYS A 422 9.72 17.04 -6.03
C LYS A 422 8.45 17.31 -6.85
N PHE A 423 7.47 17.97 -6.24
CA PHE A 423 6.15 18.18 -6.85
C PHE A 423 6.22 18.92 -8.20
N GLU A 424 7.09 19.91 -8.34
CA GLU A 424 7.29 20.66 -9.59
C GLU A 424 7.82 19.80 -10.75
N ASN A 425 8.39 18.64 -10.44
CA ASN A 425 8.87 17.65 -11.40
C ASN A 425 7.84 16.55 -11.68
N CYS A 426 6.65 16.66 -11.10
CA CYS A 426 5.56 15.70 -11.27
C CYS A 426 4.52 16.20 -12.28
N VAL A 427 3.88 15.24 -12.96
CA VAL A 427 2.69 15.43 -13.78
C VAL A 427 1.47 15.07 -12.95
N LYS A 428 0.40 15.85 -13.09
CA LYS A 428 -0.89 15.60 -12.44
C LYS A 428 -1.71 14.65 -13.30
N ARG A 429 -2.35 13.64 -12.70
CA ARG A 429 -3.30 12.78 -13.39
C ARG A 429 -4.67 13.46 -13.46
N GLU A 430 -4.85 14.32 -14.45
CA GLU A 430 -6.02 15.22 -14.55
C GLU A 430 -7.37 14.49 -14.47
N GLY A 431 -7.53 13.33 -15.13
CA GLY A 431 -8.80 12.59 -15.07
C GLY A 431 -9.15 12.07 -13.67
N LEU A 432 -8.18 11.48 -12.96
CA LEU A 432 -8.35 11.06 -11.56
C LEU A 432 -8.66 12.26 -10.67
N ASN A 433 -7.84 13.30 -10.76
CA ASN A 433 -7.96 14.49 -9.90
C ASN A 433 -9.26 15.26 -10.15
N LYS A 434 -9.77 15.25 -11.39
CA LYS A 434 -11.09 15.79 -11.73
C LYS A 434 -12.19 15.04 -10.99
N VAL A 435 -12.22 13.71 -11.08
CA VAL A 435 -13.24 12.89 -10.41
C VAL A 435 -13.22 13.09 -8.89
N LEU A 436 -12.02 13.12 -8.29
CA LEU A 436 -11.88 13.37 -6.84
C LEU A 436 -12.40 14.76 -6.44
N ARG A 437 -12.06 15.79 -7.22
CA ARG A 437 -12.52 17.17 -6.97
C ARG A 437 -14.04 17.30 -7.09
N GLU A 438 -14.63 16.69 -8.12
CA GLU A 438 -16.08 16.68 -8.33
C GLU A 438 -16.79 15.99 -7.16
N HIS A 439 -16.30 14.83 -6.71
CA HIS A 439 -16.85 14.15 -5.54
C HIS A 439 -16.73 14.99 -4.26
N ALA A 440 -15.57 15.62 -4.02
CA ALA A 440 -15.36 16.44 -2.83
C ALA A 440 -16.34 17.63 -2.76
N GLN A 441 -16.70 18.21 -3.90
CA GLN A 441 -17.70 19.29 -3.98
C GLN A 441 -19.13 18.82 -3.69
N VAL A 442 -19.45 17.55 -3.98
CA VAL A 442 -20.78 16.97 -3.70
C VAL A 442 -20.99 16.71 -2.21
N ILE A 443 -19.92 16.34 -1.49
CA ILE A 443 -19.99 15.95 -0.06
C ILE A 443 -19.67 17.08 0.92
N ALA A 444 -19.15 18.21 0.45
CA ALA A 444 -18.89 19.36 1.31
C ALA A 444 -20.22 19.88 1.89
N PRO A 445 -20.33 20.09 3.22
CA PRO A 445 -21.54 20.69 3.79
C PRO A 445 -21.77 22.07 3.14
N GLN A 446 -22.99 22.29 2.63
CA GLN A 446 -23.43 23.59 2.10
C GLN A 446 -23.42 24.68 3.16
#